data_AF-A0AB34GVS9-F1
#
_entry.id   AF-A0AB34GVS9-F1
#
_cell.length_a   1.000
_cell.length_b   1.000
_cell.length_c   1.000
_cell.angle_alpha   90.00
_cell.angle_beta   90.00
_cell.angle_gamma   90.00
#
_symmetry.space_group_name_H-M   'P 1'
#
loop_
_entity.id
_entity.type
_entity.pdbx_description
1 polymer ?
#
loop_
_entity_poly.entity_id
_entity_poly.type
_entity_poly.pdbx_seq_one_letter_code
_entity_poly.pdbx_strand_id
1 'polypeptide(L)'
;MGLELFRNHIVSDKMVQTKTIDGILLLITRERSGEAVDRSLLRSLLGMLSDLQVGTARPHSSRGKRWAPPNCLHPGDEVSRMSVSELTPLEYWMGGQSLSDPCHGAFAVQAEYLNHVSKRLGEEGDRVITYLDHSTQKPLIACVEKQLLGEHLTAILQKGLDHLLDENRVPDLTQMYQLFSRVRGGQQALLQHWSEYIKTFGTTIVINPEKDKDMVQDLLDFKDRVDHVVEVCFQRNEKFINLMKESFESFINKRPNKPAELIAKHVDSKLRAGNKEATDEELERILDKIMILFRFIHGKDVFEAFYKKDLAKRLLVGKSASVDAEKSMLSKLKHECGAAFTSKLEGMFKDMELSKDIMVHFKQASGVLVK
;
A
#
# COMPACT_ATOMS: atom_id res chain seq x y z
N MET A 1 42.16 22.06 -33.83
CA MET A 1 42.38 23.44 -34.32
C MET A 1 41.06 24.18 -34.54
N GLY A 2 40.15 23.75 -35.43
CA GLY A 2 38.86 24.44 -35.66
C GLY A 2 37.93 24.55 -34.44
N LEU A 3 37.70 23.44 -33.71
CA LEU A 3 36.89 23.43 -32.48
C LEU A 3 37.49 24.31 -31.37
N GLU A 4 38.82 24.39 -31.31
CA GLU A 4 39.55 25.19 -30.31
C GLU A 4 39.45 26.69 -30.61
N LEU A 5 39.51 27.07 -31.89
CA LEU A 5 39.24 28.44 -32.33
C LEU A 5 37.78 28.84 -32.09
N PHE A 6 36.82 27.97 -32.41
CA PHE A 6 35.39 28.22 -32.17
C PHE A 6 35.10 28.37 -30.66
N ARG A 7 35.69 27.50 -29.83
CA ARG A 7 35.62 27.62 -28.37
C ARG A 7 36.18 28.95 -27.90
N ASN A 8 37.40 29.32 -28.31
CA ASN A 8 38.10 30.49 -27.78
C ASN A 8 37.50 31.83 -28.24
N HIS A 9 36.88 31.90 -29.42
CA HIS A 9 36.43 33.16 -30.01
C HIS A 9 34.91 33.33 -30.04
N ILE A 10 34.12 32.25 -30.04
CA ILE A 10 32.66 32.34 -30.18
C ILE A 10 31.97 31.91 -28.89
N VAL A 11 32.26 30.72 -28.37
CA VAL A 11 31.54 30.20 -27.20
C VAL A 11 32.11 30.68 -25.86
N SER A 12 33.38 31.12 -25.85
CA SER A 12 33.99 31.75 -24.66
C SER A 12 33.66 33.25 -24.54
N ASP A 13 33.03 33.85 -25.55
CA ASP A 13 32.45 35.19 -25.41
C ASP A 13 31.27 35.12 -24.44
N LYS A 14 31.35 35.87 -23.34
CA LYS A 14 30.35 35.81 -22.26
C LYS A 14 28.95 36.15 -22.74
N MET A 15 28.79 37.10 -23.67
CA MET A 15 27.47 37.52 -24.14
C MET A 15 26.84 36.44 -25.02
N VAL A 16 27.63 35.84 -25.91
CA VAL A 16 27.20 34.72 -26.76
C VAL A 16 26.88 33.50 -25.89
N GLN A 17 27.74 33.19 -24.93
CA GLN A 17 27.54 32.06 -24.00
C GLN A 17 26.25 32.20 -23.21
N THR A 18 26.06 33.33 -22.52
CA THR A 18 24.86 33.59 -21.71
C THR A 18 23.59 33.55 -22.57
N LYS A 19 23.56 34.24 -23.72
CA LYS A 19 22.39 34.20 -24.61
C LYS A 19 22.10 32.82 -25.17
N THR A 20 23.13 32.03 -25.46
CA THR A 20 22.96 30.65 -25.97
C THR A 20 22.39 29.75 -24.89
N ILE A 21 22.93 29.80 -23.67
CA ILE A 21 22.43 29.03 -22.53
C ILE A 21 21.00 29.45 -22.20
N ASP A 22 20.74 30.74 -22.00
CA ASP A 22 19.41 31.27 -21.69
C ASP A 22 18.38 30.89 -22.78
N GLY A 23 18.78 30.93 -24.05
CA GLY A 23 17.94 30.52 -25.17
C GLY A 23 17.61 29.02 -25.16
N ILE A 24 18.61 28.17 -24.88
CA ILE A 24 18.40 26.72 -24.73
C ILE A 24 17.45 26.43 -23.56
N LEU A 25 17.68 27.08 -22.41
CA LEU A 25 16.81 26.92 -21.23
C LEU A 25 15.39 27.38 -21.51
N LEU A 26 15.21 28.53 -22.19
CA LEU A 26 13.90 29.04 -22.57
C LEU A 26 13.14 28.07 -23.47
N LEU A 27 13.81 27.43 -24.44
CA LEU A 27 13.20 26.40 -25.27
C LEU A 27 12.79 25.17 -24.45
N ILE A 28 13.61 24.72 -23.50
CA ILE A 28 13.26 23.60 -22.62
C ILE A 28 12.05 23.96 -21.74
N THR A 29 12.00 25.17 -21.19
CA THR A 29 10.84 25.69 -20.42
C THR A 29 9.57 25.71 -21.26
N ARG A 30 9.64 26.20 -22.51
CA ARG A 30 8.48 26.20 -23.42
C ARG A 30 8.02 24.78 -23.76
N GLU A 31 8.94 23.84 -23.91
CA GLU A 31 8.55 22.44 -24.09
C GLU A 31 7.89 21.86 -22.84
N ARG A 32 8.33 22.24 -21.65
CA ARG A 32 7.70 21.84 -20.37
C ARG A 32 6.31 22.40 -20.19
N SER A 33 5.98 23.55 -20.77
CA SER A 33 4.61 24.09 -20.80
C SER A 33 3.73 23.47 -21.89
N GLY A 34 4.27 22.54 -22.69
CA GLY A 34 3.55 21.83 -23.75
C GLY A 34 3.67 22.45 -25.14
N GLU A 35 4.53 23.46 -25.33
CA GLU A 35 4.79 24.01 -26.65
C GLU A 35 5.72 23.10 -27.48
N ALA A 36 5.46 23.00 -28.77
CA ALA A 36 6.35 22.30 -29.69
C ALA A 36 7.63 23.11 -29.90
N VAL A 37 8.79 22.48 -29.68
CA VAL A 37 10.11 23.07 -29.92
C VAL A 37 10.92 22.24 -30.90
N ASP A 38 11.88 22.87 -31.57
CA ASP A 38 12.80 22.16 -32.46
C ASP A 38 13.83 21.34 -31.65
N ARG A 39 13.49 20.07 -31.42
CA ARG A 39 14.35 19.12 -30.71
C ARG A 39 15.65 18.84 -31.45
N SER A 40 15.67 18.97 -32.78
CA SER A 40 16.88 18.75 -33.58
C SER A 40 17.89 19.87 -33.36
N LEU A 41 17.41 21.12 -33.31
CA LEU A 41 18.22 22.29 -32.95
C LEU A 41 18.80 22.14 -31.55
N LEU A 42 17.98 21.78 -30.56
CA LEU A 42 18.44 21.57 -29.18
C LEU A 42 19.52 20.48 -29.10
N ARG A 43 19.31 19.35 -29.77
CA ARG A 43 20.28 18.25 -29.82
C ARG A 43 21.60 18.68 -30.45
N SER A 44 21.56 19.43 -31.56
CA SER A 44 22.76 19.95 -32.22
C SER A 44 23.50 20.97 -31.35
N LEU A 45 22.79 21.90 -30.71
CA LEU A 45 23.38 22.92 -29.84
C LEU A 45 24.01 22.30 -28.58
N LEU A 46 23.30 21.39 -27.92
CA LEU A 46 23.81 20.70 -26.72
C LEU A 46 24.95 19.73 -27.06
N GLY A 47 24.86 19.03 -28.18
CA GLY A 47 25.95 18.19 -28.69
C GLY A 47 27.21 19.01 -28.98
N MET A 48 27.06 20.15 -29.65
CA MET A 48 28.16 21.10 -29.87
C MET A 48 28.77 21.58 -28.54
N LEU A 49 27.96 21.94 -27.54
CA LEU A 49 28.47 22.38 -26.23
C LEU A 49 29.24 21.27 -25.49
N SER A 50 28.80 20.01 -25.62
CA SER A 50 29.49 18.84 -25.08
C SER A 50 30.84 18.61 -25.78
N ASP A 51 30.86 18.63 -27.12
CA ASP A 51 32.06 18.43 -27.94
C ASP A 51 33.12 19.52 -27.72
N LEU A 52 32.68 20.76 -27.47
CA LEU A 52 33.56 21.89 -27.19
C LEU A 52 34.16 21.86 -25.78
N GLN A 53 33.76 20.91 -24.92
CA GLN A 53 34.24 20.79 -23.54
C GLN A 53 34.13 22.11 -22.77
N VAL A 54 33.06 22.88 -23.01
CA VAL A 54 32.78 24.11 -22.28
C VAL A 54 32.35 23.70 -20.87
N GLY A 55 33.36 23.37 -20.03
CA GLY A 55 33.17 22.76 -18.71
C GLY A 55 34.29 21.82 -18.25
N THR A 56 35.16 21.30 -19.12
CA THR A 56 36.34 20.52 -18.69
C THR A 56 37.62 21.26 -19.04
N ALA A 57 38.25 21.87 -18.03
CA ALA A 57 39.65 22.25 -18.14
C ALA A 57 40.50 20.98 -18.33
N ARG A 58 41.44 20.99 -19.28
CA ARG A 58 42.43 19.92 -19.45
C ARG A 58 43.21 19.74 -18.12
N PRO A 59 43.42 18.51 -17.62
CA PRO A 59 44.35 18.29 -16.52
C PRO A 59 45.77 18.35 -17.08
N HIS A 60 46.50 19.44 -16.80
CA HIS A 60 47.95 19.37 -16.78
C HIS A 60 48.40 18.97 -15.37
N SER A 61 48.90 17.73 -15.31
CA SER A 61 49.81 17.15 -14.32
C SER A 61 49.52 17.38 -12.83
N SER A 62 49.29 16.24 -12.16
CA SER A 62 49.82 15.92 -10.83
C SER A 62 49.13 16.51 -9.60
N ARG A 63 48.49 15.58 -8.87
CA ARG A 63 48.09 15.62 -7.45
C ARG A 63 46.88 16.48 -7.10
N GLY A 64 45.74 15.78 -7.02
CA GLY A 64 44.83 15.82 -5.88
C GLY A 64 44.51 17.19 -5.30
N LYS A 65 43.49 17.84 -5.87
CA LYS A 65 42.57 18.75 -5.17
C LYS A 65 41.40 19.04 -6.12
N ARG A 66 40.22 18.56 -5.73
CA ARG A 66 38.93 18.92 -6.34
C ARG A 66 38.70 20.41 -6.04
N TRP A 67 39.06 21.28 -6.98
CA TRP A 67 38.81 22.71 -6.93
C TRP A 67 37.84 23.07 -8.06
N ALA A 68 36.66 23.57 -7.69
CA ALA A 68 35.62 24.07 -8.60
C ALA A 68 35.85 25.57 -8.84
N PRO A 69 35.72 26.08 -10.09
CA PRO A 69 35.73 27.52 -10.35
C PRO A 69 34.42 28.16 -9.84
N PRO A 70 34.43 29.43 -9.38
CA PRO A 70 33.25 30.09 -8.80
C PRO A 70 32.10 30.41 -9.78
N ASN A 71 32.24 30.11 -11.08
CA ASN A 71 31.29 30.52 -12.13
C ASN A 71 30.98 29.40 -13.15
N CYS A 72 31.30 28.15 -12.84
CA CYS A 72 30.90 27.02 -13.67
C CYS A 72 29.61 26.45 -13.10
N LEU A 73 28.48 26.81 -13.73
CA LEU A 73 27.17 26.26 -13.40
C LEU A 73 27.25 24.74 -13.44
N HIS A 74 27.15 24.09 -12.28
CA HIS A 74 26.91 22.66 -12.26
C HIS A 74 25.55 22.42 -12.93
N PRO A 75 25.40 21.38 -13.76
CA PRO A 75 24.09 20.97 -14.24
C PRO A 75 23.07 20.84 -13.09
N GLY A 76 23.52 20.48 -11.88
CA GLY A 76 22.71 20.43 -10.68
C GLY A 76 22.21 21.78 -10.13
N ASP A 77 22.91 22.90 -10.37
CA ASP A 77 22.52 24.23 -9.87
C ASP A 77 21.46 24.88 -10.76
N GLU A 78 21.55 24.65 -12.08
CA GLU A 78 20.54 25.07 -13.06
C GLU A 78 19.28 24.19 -12.98
N VAL A 79 19.44 22.87 -12.90
CA VAL A 79 18.35 21.91 -12.69
C VAL A 79 17.60 22.20 -11.38
N SER A 80 18.30 22.64 -10.33
CA SER A 80 17.66 23.05 -9.06
C SER A 80 16.90 24.37 -9.16
N ARG A 81 17.34 25.34 -9.98
CA ARG A 81 16.58 26.59 -10.25
C ARG A 81 15.40 26.38 -11.21
N MET A 82 15.56 25.49 -12.19
CA MET A 82 14.57 25.19 -13.24
C MET A 82 13.44 24.27 -12.77
N SER A 83 13.69 23.39 -11.78
CA SER A 83 12.63 22.59 -11.18
C SER A 83 11.79 23.42 -10.21
N VAL A 84 12.40 24.23 -9.35
CA VAL A 84 11.67 24.90 -8.25
C VAL A 84 10.71 26.00 -8.73
N SER A 85 10.96 26.66 -9.86
CA SER A 85 10.12 27.76 -10.35
C SER A 85 8.90 27.35 -11.18
N GLU A 86 8.86 26.10 -11.67
CA GLU A 86 7.86 25.63 -12.64
C GLU A 86 7.09 24.39 -12.18
N LEU A 87 7.46 23.80 -11.04
CA LEU A 87 6.58 22.86 -10.37
C LEU A 87 5.42 23.67 -9.82
N THR A 88 4.24 23.49 -10.40
CA THR A 88 3.00 24.04 -9.85
C THR A 88 2.99 23.73 -8.36
N PRO A 89 3.00 24.74 -7.47
CA PRO A 89 3.09 24.49 -6.05
C PRO A 89 2.02 23.49 -5.63
N LEU A 90 2.32 22.62 -4.66
CA LEU A 90 1.31 21.78 -4.02
C LEU A 90 0.10 22.64 -3.59
N GLU A 91 0.32 23.93 -3.30
CA GLU A 91 -0.70 24.95 -3.02
C GLU A 91 -1.67 25.24 -4.18
N TYR A 92 -1.25 25.13 -5.45
CA TYR A 92 -2.15 25.30 -6.61
C TYR A 92 -3.13 24.14 -6.72
N TRP A 93 -2.64 22.91 -6.49
CA TRP A 93 -3.47 21.71 -6.46
C TRP A 93 -4.33 21.68 -5.19
N MET A 94 -3.75 21.87 -4.00
CA MET A 94 -4.48 21.90 -2.72
C MET A 94 -5.38 23.13 -2.54
N GLY A 95 -5.17 24.21 -3.29
CA GLY A 95 -5.80 25.52 -3.08
C GLY A 95 -7.13 25.73 -3.82
N GLY A 96 -7.58 24.77 -4.63
CA GLY A 96 -8.95 24.66 -5.13
C GLY A 96 -9.65 25.99 -5.44
N GLN A 97 -9.09 26.79 -6.36
CA GLN A 97 -9.86 27.88 -6.98
C GLN A 97 -10.16 27.52 -8.43
N SER A 98 -11.44 27.24 -8.66
CA SER A 98 -12.10 27.00 -9.95
C SER A 98 -12.24 25.56 -10.42
N LEU A 99 -13.01 24.75 -9.71
CA LEU A 99 -13.90 23.76 -10.33
C LEU A 99 -15.22 23.74 -9.56
N SER A 100 -16.30 24.06 -10.27
CA SER A 100 -17.66 24.29 -9.79
C SER A 100 -18.38 22.97 -9.44
N ASP A 101 -17.89 22.23 -8.44
CA ASP A 101 -18.66 21.14 -7.82
C ASP A 101 -18.16 20.86 -6.38
N PRO A 102 -18.96 21.16 -5.33
CA PRO A 102 -18.53 21.02 -3.93
C PRO A 102 -18.22 19.59 -3.49
N CYS A 103 -18.59 18.58 -4.29
CA CYS A 103 -18.45 17.17 -3.94
C CYS A 103 -17.24 16.48 -4.58
N HIS A 104 -16.49 17.13 -5.50
CA HIS A 104 -15.39 16.50 -6.27
C HIS A 104 -14.00 17.17 -6.12
N GLY A 105 -13.91 18.30 -5.39
CA GLY A 105 -12.86 19.30 -5.61
C GLY A 105 -11.48 19.13 -4.93
N ALA A 106 -11.31 18.22 -3.95
CA ALA A 106 -10.02 18.07 -3.26
C ALA A 106 -9.34 16.70 -3.52
N PHE A 107 -10.11 15.71 -3.95
CA PHE A 107 -9.69 14.31 -4.03
C PHE A 107 -9.21 13.93 -5.43
N ALA A 108 -9.94 14.34 -6.47
CA ALA A 108 -9.51 14.23 -7.86
C ALA A 108 -8.15 14.89 -8.07
N VAL A 109 -7.96 16.05 -7.45
CA VAL A 109 -6.72 16.83 -7.40
C VAL A 109 -5.50 15.99 -6.97
N GLN A 110 -5.67 15.04 -6.05
CA GLN A 110 -4.53 14.30 -5.51
C GLN A 110 -4.12 13.09 -6.35
N ALA A 111 -5.11 12.36 -6.90
CA ALA A 111 -4.84 11.36 -7.92
C ALA A 111 -4.28 12.00 -9.19
N GLU A 112 -4.83 13.16 -9.59
CA GLU A 112 -4.32 13.97 -10.70
C GLU A 112 -2.90 14.47 -10.44
N TYR A 113 -2.58 14.86 -9.20
CA TYR A 113 -1.22 15.24 -8.83
C TYR A 113 -0.23 14.09 -8.99
N LEU A 114 -0.53 12.89 -8.49
CA LEU A 114 0.36 11.72 -8.66
C LEU A 114 0.52 11.35 -10.14
N ASN A 115 -0.55 11.46 -10.93
CA ASN A 115 -0.49 11.30 -12.37
C ASN A 115 0.37 12.37 -13.04
N HIS A 116 0.27 13.62 -12.61
CA HIS A 116 1.10 14.72 -13.08
C HIS A 116 2.59 14.45 -12.77
N VAL A 117 2.92 14.01 -11.55
CA VAL A 117 4.30 13.66 -11.19
C VAL A 117 4.83 12.52 -12.05
N SER A 118 4.04 11.45 -12.23
CA SER A 118 4.41 10.33 -13.08
C SER A 118 4.64 10.77 -14.54
N LYS A 119 3.75 11.62 -15.07
CA LYS A 119 3.88 12.21 -16.41
C LYS A 119 5.17 13.03 -16.53
N ARG A 120 5.44 13.90 -15.57
CA ARG A 120 6.66 14.73 -15.54
C ARG A 120 7.93 13.90 -15.52
N LEU A 121 7.99 12.85 -14.71
CA LEU A 121 9.13 11.93 -14.69
C LEU A 121 9.33 11.23 -16.04
N GLY A 122 8.24 10.87 -16.73
CA GLY A 122 8.29 10.32 -18.09
C GLY A 122 8.79 11.33 -19.12
N GLU A 123 8.25 12.55 -19.11
CA GLU A 123 8.67 13.65 -20.00
C GLU A 123 10.16 13.98 -19.83
N GLU A 124 10.65 14.14 -18.59
CA GLU A 124 12.07 14.42 -18.34
C GLU A 124 12.97 13.24 -18.75
N GLY A 125 12.49 12.01 -18.61
CA GLY A 125 13.17 10.82 -19.14
C GLY A 125 13.30 10.84 -20.67
N ASP A 126 12.23 11.21 -21.39
CA ASP A 126 12.23 11.34 -22.86
C ASP A 126 13.16 12.46 -23.34
N ARG A 127 13.20 13.60 -22.63
CA ARG A 127 14.12 14.71 -22.92
C ARG A 127 15.59 14.29 -22.85
N VAL A 128 15.93 13.48 -21.84
CA VAL A 128 17.27 12.90 -21.71
C VAL A 128 17.64 12.02 -22.90
N ILE A 129 16.71 11.19 -23.37
CA ILE A 129 16.94 10.32 -24.52
C ILE A 129 17.06 11.14 -25.81
N THR A 130 16.28 12.23 -25.92
CA THR A 130 16.15 12.96 -27.17
C THR A 130 17.29 13.94 -27.43
N TYR A 131 17.63 14.79 -26.45
CA TYR A 131 18.57 15.89 -26.67
C TYR A 131 19.49 16.27 -25.48
N LEU A 132 19.23 15.81 -24.24
CA LEU A 132 20.17 16.07 -23.13
C LEU A 132 21.28 15.01 -23.07
N ASP A 133 22.39 15.35 -22.42
CA ASP A 133 23.49 14.41 -22.19
C ASP A 133 23.10 13.35 -21.15
N HIS A 134 23.45 12.08 -21.37
CA HIS A 134 23.11 10.98 -20.45
C HIS A 134 23.62 11.17 -19.02
N SER A 135 24.71 11.92 -18.82
CA SER A 135 25.22 12.24 -17.48
C SER A 135 24.25 13.10 -16.67
N THR A 136 23.33 13.84 -17.32
CA THR A 136 22.33 14.70 -16.69
C THR A 136 21.14 13.91 -16.12
N GLN A 137 20.91 12.67 -16.56
CA GLN A 137 19.72 11.90 -16.19
C GLN A 137 19.55 11.74 -14.68
N LYS A 138 20.60 11.24 -14.00
CA LYS A 138 20.57 10.98 -12.56
C LYS A 138 20.33 12.26 -11.74
N PRO A 139 21.08 13.36 -11.92
CA PRO A 139 20.84 14.58 -11.16
C PRO A 139 19.49 15.25 -11.49
N LEU A 140 19.03 15.19 -12.75
CA LEU A 140 17.73 15.72 -13.16
C LEU A 140 16.57 15.00 -12.48
N ILE A 141 16.51 13.68 -12.62
CA ILE A 141 15.43 12.87 -12.03
C ILE A 141 15.43 12.98 -10.51
N ALA A 142 16.61 12.93 -9.86
CA ALA A 142 16.69 13.10 -8.41
C ALA A 142 16.17 14.48 -7.94
N CYS A 143 16.38 15.53 -8.73
CA CYS A 143 15.86 16.87 -8.43
C CYS A 143 14.33 16.90 -8.55
N VAL A 144 13.79 16.35 -9.64
CA VAL A 144 12.34 16.25 -9.87
C VAL A 144 11.66 15.45 -8.75
N GLU A 145 12.20 14.28 -8.40
CA GLU A 145 11.68 13.44 -7.31
C GLU A 145 11.73 14.16 -5.96
N LYS A 146 12.83 14.86 -5.65
CA LYS A 146 12.95 15.62 -4.41
C LYS A 146 11.90 16.72 -4.32
N GLN A 147 11.76 17.53 -5.38
CA GLN A 147 10.90 18.71 -5.35
C GLN A 147 9.40 18.36 -5.44
N LEU A 148 9.03 17.40 -6.30
CA LEU A 148 7.63 17.02 -6.48
C LEU A 148 7.09 16.09 -5.39
N LEU A 149 7.93 15.23 -4.85
CA LEU A 149 7.50 14.23 -3.88
C LEU A 149 8.15 14.48 -2.52
N GLY A 150 9.48 14.57 -2.46
CA GLY A 150 10.24 14.67 -1.21
C GLY A 150 9.81 15.78 -0.26
N GLU A 151 9.70 17.02 -0.75
CA GLU A 151 9.29 18.18 0.07
C GLU A 151 7.81 18.13 0.49
N HIS A 152 7.03 17.23 -0.09
CA HIS A 152 5.57 17.19 0.05
C HIS A 152 5.00 15.86 0.56
N LEU A 153 5.86 14.87 0.88
CA LEU A 153 5.46 13.51 1.27
C LEU A 153 4.36 13.50 2.36
N THR A 154 4.61 14.20 3.46
CA THR A 154 3.68 14.23 4.61
C THR A 154 2.36 14.90 4.26
N ALA A 155 2.39 16.00 3.51
CA ALA A 155 1.18 16.73 3.12
C ALA A 155 0.29 15.91 2.17
N ILE A 156 0.91 15.18 1.25
CA ILE A 156 0.23 14.25 0.35
C ILE A 156 -0.43 13.14 1.20
N LEU A 157 0.33 12.44 2.05
CA LEU A 157 -0.24 11.33 2.83
C LEU A 157 -1.37 11.78 3.77
N GLN A 158 -1.20 12.89 4.49
CA GLN A 158 -2.17 13.40 5.46
C GLN A 158 -3.53 13.76 4.83
N LYS A 159 -3.56 14.24 3.60
CA LYS A 159 -4.79 14.75 2.98
C LYS A 159 -5.49 13.74 2.06
N GLY A 160 -4.81 12.68 1.63
CA GLY A 160 -5.39 11.80 0.61
C GLY A 160 -5.22 10.30 0.81
N LEU A 161 -4.30 9.82 1.66
CA LEU A 161 -4.14 8.37 1.80
C LEU A 161 -5.42 7.70 2.31
N ASP A 162 -6.01 8.24 3.37
CA ASP A 162 -7.20 7.66 4.01
C ASP A 162 -8.36 7.52 3.02
N HIS A 163 -8.59 8.56 2.22
CA HIS A 163 -9.65 8.56 1.22
C HIS A 163 -9.41 7.56 0.08
N LEU A 164 -8.18 7.47 -0.43
CA LEU A 164 -7.84 6.48 -1.47
C LEU A 164 -8.04 5.04 -0.96
N LEU A 165 -7.82 4.80 0.33
CA LEU A 165 -8.04 3.52 0.99
C LEU A 165 -9.53 3.24 1.24
N ASP A 166 -10.30 4.25 1.64
CA ASP A 166 -11.74 4.14 1.87
C ASP A 166 -12.51 3.88 0.56
N GLU A 167 -12.14 4.57 -0.52
CA GLU A 167 -12.74 4.38 -1.86
C GLU A 167 -12.13 3.20 -2.64
N ASN A 168 -11.14 2.51 -2.07
CA ASN A 168 -10.46 1.37 -2.71
C ASN A 168 -9.91 1.70 -4.11
N ARG A 169 -9.25 2.86 -4.26
CA ARG A 169 -8.68 3.37 -5.52
C ARG A 169 -7.36 2.67 -5.86
N VAL A 170 -7.44 1.37 -6.22
CA VAL A 170 -6.29 0.49 -6.49
C VAL A 170 -5.24 1.08 -7.46
N PRO A 171 -5.61 1.69 -8.61
CA PRO A 171 -4.62 2.24 -9.53
C PRO A 171 -3.82 3.39 -8.92
N ASP A 172 -4.50 4.30 -8.22
CA ASP A 172 -3.93 5.48 -7.60
C ASP A 172 -3.02 5.09 -6.43
N LEU A 173 -3.42 4.10 -5.62
CA LEU A 173 -2.60 3.50 -4.55
C LEU A 173 -1.34 2.83 -5.09
N THR A 174 -1.45 2.11 -6.21
CA THR A 174 -0.31 1.46 -6.86
C THR A 174 0.71 2.49 -7.34
N GLN A 175 0.24 3.56 -7.99
CA GLN A 175 1.09 4.66 -8.43
C GLN A 175 1.74 5.39 -7.24
N MET A 176 0.97 5.65 -6.17
CA MET A 176 1.49 6.24 -4.95
C MET A 176 2.65 5.41 -4.40
N TYR A 177 2.47 4.09 -4.26
CA TYR A 177 3.53 3.20 -3.76
C TYR A 177 4.79 3.23 -4.62
N GLN A 178 4.64 3.21 -5.95
CA GLN A 178 5.76 3.27 -6.88
C GLN A 178 6.52 4.60 -6.81
N LEU A 179 5.81 5.73 -6.74
CA LEU A 179 6.42 7.05 -6.64
C LEU A 179 7.12 7.27 -5.29
N PHE A 180 6.48 6.87 -4.19
CA PHE A 180 7.03 7.04 -2.85
C PHE A 180 8.24 6.13 -2.59
N SER A 181 8.34 5.01 -3.31
CA SER A 181 9.52 4.13 -3.25
C SER A 181 10.77 4.74 -3.88
N ARG A 182 10.63 5.77 -4.73
CA ARG A 182 11.78 6.46 -5.37
C ARG A 182 12.44 7.49 -4.44
N VAL A 183 11.71 7.96 -3.43
CA VAL A 183 12.15 9.05 -2.55
C VAL A 183 12.68 8.50 -1.24
N ARG A 184 13.77 9.09 -0.72
CA ARG A 184 14.32 8.75 0.59
C ARG A 184 13.28 9.01 1.68
N GLY A 185 13.01 7.99 2.50
CA GLY A 185 12.02 8.08 3.58
C GLY A 185 10.56 7.99 3.13
N GLY A 186 10.26 7.99 1.82
CA GLY A 186 8.89 7.94 1.30
C GLY A 186 8.16 6.66 1.70
N GLN A 187 8.81 5.51 1.53
CA GLN A 187 8.23 4.21 1.95
C GLN A 187 8.01 4.13 3.47
N GLN A 188 8.88 4.75 4.27
CA GLN A 188 8.74 4.77 5.74
C GLN A 188 7.56 5.65 6.17
N ALA A 189 7.41 6.82 5.56
CA ALA A 189 6.27 7.69 5.81
C ALA A 189 4.95 7.00 5.41
N LEU A 190 4.92 6.34 4.24
CA LEU A 190 3.76 5.58 3.80
C LEU A 190 3.40 4.45 4.78
N LEU A 191 4.39 3.70 5.29
CA LEU A 191 4.18 2.67 6.32
C LEU A 191 3.55 3.25 7.60
N GLN A 192 4.02 4.42 8.06
CA GLN A 192 3.48 5.07 9.25
C GLN A 192 1.99 5.41 9.07
N HIS A 193 1.64 6.11 8.00
CA HIS A 193 0.26 6.48 7.72
C HIS A 193 -0.63 5.26 7.45
N TRP A 194 -0.11 4.23 6.77
CA TRP A 194 -0.80 2.96 6.57
C TRP A 194 -1.18 2.27 7.88
N SER A 195 -0.25 2.17 8.84
CA SER A 195 -0.53 1.58 10.14
C SER A 195 -1.54 2.40 10.94
N GLU A 196 -1.40 3.73 10.92
CA GLU A 196 -2.29 4.65 11.61
C GLU A 196 -3.72 4.57 11.06
N TYR A 197 -3.88 4.52 9.73
CA TYR A 197 -5.15 4.29 9.07
C TYR A 197 -5.78 2.97 9.52
N ILE A 198 -5.04 1.85 9.43
CA ILE A 198 -5.56 0.53 9.82
C ILE A 198 -6.04 0.54 11.27
N LYS A 199 -5.22 1.09 12.18
CA LYS A 199 -5.54 1.15 13.60
C LYS A 199 -6.74 2.05 13.85
N THR A 200 -6.84 3.19 13.19
CA THR A 200 -7.92 4.16 13.38
C THR A 200 -9.23 3.60 12.85
N PHE A 201 -9.29 3.22 11.57
CA PHE A 201 -10.47 2.62 10.96
C PHE A 201 -10.89 1.34 11.70
N GLY A 202 -9.95 0.42 11.96
CA GLY A 202 -10.21 -0.82 12.70
C GLY A 202 -10.73 -0.60 14.11
N THR A 203 -10.25 0.44 14.83
CA THR A 203 -10.79 0.79 16.16
C THR A 203 -12.26 1.18 16.06
N THR A 204 -12.68 1.90 15.01
CA THR A 204 -14.09 2.30 14.85
C THR A 204 -15.03 1.10 14.67
N ILE A 205 -14.54 -0.01 14.10
CA ILE A 205 -15.31 -1.25 13.91
C ILE A 205 -15.55 -1.93 15.26
N VAL A 206 -14.52 -2.05 16.10
CA VAL A 206 -14.61 -2.88 17.32
C VAL A 206 -15.19 -2.15 18.52
N ILE A 207 -15.09 -0.81 18.58
CA ILE A 207 -15.37 -0.06 19.82
C ILE A 207 -16.86 0.23 20.05
N ASN A 208 -17.68 0.32 19.00
CA ASN A 208 -19.08 0.69 19.11
C ASN A 208 -19.97 -0.53 19.44
N PRO A 209 -20.57 -0.62 20.64
CA PRO A 209 -21.42 -1.75 21.02
C PRO A 209 -22.69 -1.91 20.18
N GLU A 210 -23.19 -0.83 19.57
CA GLU A 210 -24.39 -0.87 18.73
C GLU A 210 -24.16 -1.64 17.43
N LYS A 211 -22.90 -1.70 16.98
CA LYS A 211 -22.47 -2.42 15.77
C LYS A 211 -21.96 -3.83 16.07
N ASP A 212 -22.16 -4.36 17.28
CA ASP A 212 -21.66 -5.68 17.68
C ASP A 212 -22.17 -6.83 16.78
N LYS A 213 -23.35 -6.66 16.16
CA LYS A 213 -23.92 -7.67 15.26
C LYS A 213 -23.12 -7.83 13.97
N ASP A 214 -22.63 -6.71 13.44
CA ASP A 214 -21.97 -6.65 12.13
C ASP A 214 -20.44 -6.71 12.25
N MET A 215 -19.89 -6.44 13.45
CA MET A 215 -18.46 -6.35 13.71
C MET A 215 -17.61 -7.46 13.10
N VAL A 216 -17.98 -8.74 13.23
CA VAL A 216 -17.15 -9.84 12.70
C VAL A 216 -17.14 -9.81 11.18
N GLN A 217 -18.27 -9.52 10.54
CA GLN A 217 -18.35 -9.40 9.10
C GLN A 217 -17.56 -8.18 8.61
N ASP A 218 -17.73 -7.04 9.27
CA ASP A 218 -16.98 -5.81 8.96
C ASP A 218 -15.46 -6.00 9.11
N LEU A 219 -15.01 -6.78 10.11
CA LEU A 219 -13.60 -7.13 10.28
C LEU A 219 -13.07 -8.03 9.16
N LEU A 220 -13.88 -8.99 8.70
CA LEU A 220 -13.51 -9.86 7.57
C LEU A 220 -13.41 -9.06 6.27
N ASP A 221 -14.41 -8.24 5.98
CA ASP A 221 -14.45 -7.41 4.77
C ASP A 221 -13.32 -6.36 4.78
N PHE A 222 -13.05 -5.78 5.96
CA PHE A 222 -11.90 -4.89 6.13
C PHE A 222 -10.57 -5.61 5.92
N LYS A 223 -10.42 -6.83 6.46
CA LYS A 223 -9.20 -7.64 6.27
C LYS A 223 -8.98 -7.99 4.80
N ASP A 224 -10.02 -8.40 4.09
CA ASP A 224 -9.96 -8.70 2.65
C ASP A 224 -9.54 -7.47 1.84
N ARG A 225 -10.12 -6.29 2.14
CA ARG A 225 -9.74 -5.02 1.48
C ARG A 225 -8.26 -4.68 1.70
N VAL A 226 -7.80 -4.76 2.95
CA VAL A 226 -6.42 -4.44 3.31
C VAL A 226 -5.44 -5.45 2.69
N ASP A 227 -5.75 -6.74 2.70
CA ASP A 227 -4.93 -7.77 2.05
C ASP A 227 -4.80 -7.52 0.55
N HIS A 228 -5.91 -7.20 -0.12
CA HIS A 228 -5.91 -6.90 -1.55
C HIS A 228 -5.01 -5.72 -1.90
N VAL A 229 -5.04 -4.65 -1.10
CA VAL A 229 -4.15 -3.49 -1.28
C VAL A 229 -2.69 -3.88 -1.11
N VAL A 230 -2.36 -4.68 -0.09
CA VAL A 230 -0.97 -5.13 0.13
C VAL A 230 -0.49 -6.04 -1.01
N GLU A 231 -1.36 -6.91 -1.51
CA GLU A 231 -1.05 -7.84 -2.58
C GLU A 231 -0.82 -7.12 -3.92
N VAL A 232 -1.78 -6.26 -4.32
CA VAL A 232 -1.78 -5.62 -5.64
C VAL A 232 -1.00 -4.32 -5.65
N CYS A 233 -1.30 -3.40 -4.72
CA CYS A 233 -0.73 -2.05 -4.74
C CYS A 233 0.69 -2.03 -4.20
N PHE A 234 0.96 -2.78 -3.12
CA PHE A 234 2.26 -2.78 -2.43
C PHE A 234 3.15 -3.96 -2.81
N GLN A 235 2.79 -4.72 -3.86
CA GLN A 235 3.60 -5.78 -4.45
C GLN A 235 4.05 -6.85 -3.43
N ARG A 236 3.16 -7.21 -2.49
CA ARG A 236 3.43 -8.17 -1.41
C ARG A 236 4.68 -7.81 -0.58
N ASN A 237 4.90 -6.52 -0.33
CA ASN A 237 6.02 -6.09 0.50
C ASN A 237 5.87 -6.56 1.95
N GLU A 238 6.81 -7.40 2.40
CA GLU A 238 6.84 -7.99 3.73
C GLU A 238 6.73 -6.98 4.88
N LYS A 239 7.28 -5.76 4.72
CA LYS A 239 7.17 -4.71 5.75
C LYS A 239 5.71 -4.28 5.95
N PHE A 240 4.94 -4.16 4.87
CA PHE A 240 3.52 -3.81 4.92
C PHE A 240 2.69 -4.96 5.47
N ILE A 241 3.01 -6.21 5.10
CA ILE A 241 2.35 -7.41 5.62
C ILE A 241 2.54 -7.51 7.14
N ASN A 242 3.78 -7.35 7.62
CA ASN A 242 4.09 -7.47 9.05
C ASN A 242 3.45 -6.34 9.85
N LEU A 243 3.51 -5.10 9.35
CA LEU A 243 2.90 -3.94 10.00
C LEU A 243 1.37 -4.03 10.02
N MET A 244 0.76 -4.58 8.97
CA MET A 244 -0.67 -4.89 8.95
C MET A 244 -1.03 -5.90 10.05
N LYS A 245 -0.29 -7.02 10.15
CA LYS A 245 -0.53 -8.03 11.20
C LYS A 245 -0.47 -7.42 12.60
N GLU A 246 0.59 -6.65 12.89
CA GLU A 246 0.74 -5.94 14.17
C GLU A 246 -0.40 -4.93 14.41
N SER A 247 -0.81 -4.21 13.36
CA SER A 247 -1.89 -3.22 13.46
C SER A 247 -3.24 -3.88 13.76
N PHE A 248 -3.55 -5.01 13.09
CA PHE A 248 -4.75 -5.81 13.34
C PHE A 248 -4.79 -6.35 14.76
N GLU A 249 -3.70 -6.95 15.23
CA GLU A 249 -3.58 -7.41 16.61
C GLU A 249 -3.75 -6.26 17.61
N SER A 250 -3.15 -5.10 17.33
CA SER A 250 -3.23 -3.94 18.21
C SER A 250 -4.67 -3.41 18.36
N PHE A 251 -5.40 -3.17 17.26
CA PHE A 251 -6.71 -2.54 17.37
C PHE A 251 -7.81 -3.52 17.82
N ILE A 252 -7.77 -4.79 17.40
CA ILE A 252 -8.77 -5.80 17.80
C ILE A 252 -8.75 -5.95 19.32
N ASN A 253 -7.57 -5.99 19.92
CA ASN A 253 -7.41 -6.17 21.36
C ASN A 253 -7.60 -4.89 22.18
N LYS A 254 -7.89 -3.73 21.58
CA LYS A 254 -8.33 -2.55 22.34
C LYS A 254 -9.66 -2.79 23.05
N ARG A 255 -10.52 -3.65 22.51
CA ARG A 255 -11.75 -4.04 23.18
C ARG A 255 -11.59 -5.40 23.86
N PRO A 256 -11.62 -5.46 25.20
CA PRO A 256 -11.40 -6.70 25.91
C PRO A 256 -12.56 -7.67 25.69
N ASN A 257 -12.23 -8.95 25.47
CA ASN A 257 -13.12 -10.13 25.48
C ASN A 257 -14.24 -10.18 24.43
N LYS A 258 -14.85 -9.05 24.05
CA LYS A 258 -15.97 -9.03 23.11
C LYS A 258 -15.62 -9.55 21.71
N PRO A 259 -14.49 -9.18 21.08
CA PRO A 259 -14.11 -9.74 19.78
C PRO A 259 -14.04 -11.28 19.83
N ALA A 260 -13.47 -11.84 20.90
CA ALA A 260 -13.40 -13.29 21.11
C ALA A 260 -14.81 -13.93 21.24
N GLU A 261 -15.68 -13.34 22.06
CA GLU A 261 -17.07 -13.78 22.22
C GLU A 261 -17.83 -13.78 20.89
N LEU A 262 -17.73 -12.69 20.13
CA LEU A 262 -18.49 -12.53 18.89
C LEU A 262 -17.96 -13.42 17.77
N ILE A 263 -16.65 -13.63 17.69
CA ILE A 263 -16.07 -14.59 16.75
C ILE A 263 -16.55 -16.00 17.06
N ALA A 264 -16.60 -16.40 18.34
CA ALA A 264 -17.19 -17.70 18.73
C ALA A 264 -18.67 -17.83 18.31
N LYS A 265 -19.48 -16.79 18.55
CA LYS A 265 -20.90 -16.76 18.13
C LYS A 265 -21.06 -16.77 16.62
N HIS A 266 -20.18 -16.10 15.88
CA HIS A 266 -20.22 -16.06 14.44
C HIS A 266 -19.92 -17.44 13.85
N VAL A 267 -18.92 -18.15 14.39
CA VAL A 267 -18.66 -19.56 14.03
C VAL A 267 -19.85 -20.46 14.35
N ASP A 268 -20.46 -20.32 15.54
CA ASP A 268 -21.67 -21.09 15.90
C ASP A 268 -22.80 -20.86 14.89
N SER A 269 -23.03 -19.61 14.47
CA SER A 269 -24.05 -19.27 13.47
C SER A 269 -23.79 -19.98 12.13
N LYS A 270 -22.53 -19.99 11.66
CA LYS A 270 -22.15 -20.62 10.39
C LYS A 270 -22.24 -22.15 10.41
N LEU A 271 -22.02 -22.78 11.57
CA LEU A 271 -22.07 -24.24 11.76
C LEU A 271 -23.46 -24.80 12.09
N ARG A 272 -24.51 -23.97 12.19
CA ARG A 272 -25.88 -24.44 12.45
C ARG A 272 -26.58 -24.92 11.18
N ALA A 273 -27.41 -25.96 11.31
CA ALA A 273 -28.18 -26.59 10.24
C ALA A 273 -29.15 -25.67 9.46
N GLY A 274 -29.40 -24.46 9.96
CA GLY A 274 -30.21 -23.44 9.26
C GLY A 274 -29.47 -22.75 8.11
N ASN A 275 -28.14 -22.90 8.02
CA ASN A 275 -27.30 -22.23 7.03
C ASN A 275 -27.28 -22.97 5.67
N LYS A 276 -28.45 -23.30 5.13
CA LYS A 276 -28.63 -24.12 3.91
C LYS A 276 -28.16 -23.45 2.61
N GLU A 277 -27.71 -22.20 2.68
CA GLU A 277 -27.28 -21.43 1.50
C GLU A 277 -25.80 -21.63 1.15
N ALA A 278 -24.97 -22.14 2.06
CA ALA A 278 -23.55 -22.35 1.83
C ALA A 278 -23.23 -23.82 1.55
N THR A 279 -22.47 -24.06 0.48
CA THR A 279 -21.84 -25.36 0.20
C THR A 279 -20.74 -25.68 1.22
N ASP A 280 -20.38 -26.95 1.36
CA ASP A 280 -19.29 -27.36 2.28
C ASP A 280 -17.96 -26.65 1.92
N GLU A 281 -17.69 -26.41 0.64
CA GLU A 281 -16.49 -25.68 0.20
C GLU A 281 -16.51 -24.19 0.59
N GLU A 282 -17.65 -23.53 0.45
CA GLU A 282 -17.81 -22.12 0.87
C GLU A 282 -17.72 -22.00 2.39
N LEU A 283 -18.32 -22.94 3.11
CA LEU A 283 -18.24 -23.01 4.56
C LEU A 283 -16.78 -23.14 5.01
N GLU A 284 -16.00 -24.02 4.39
CA GLU A 284 -14.59 -24.20 4.68
C GLU A 284 -13.78 -22.90 4.45
N ARG A 285 -14.02 -22.20 3.33
CA ARG A 285 -13.38 -20.89 3.05
C ARG A 285 -13.74 -19.84 4.11
N ILE A 286 -15.00 -19.82 4.55
CA ILE A 286 -15.46 -18.90 5.60
C ILE A 286 -14.77 -19.23 6.92
N LEU A 287 -14.67 -20.51 7.31
CA LEU A 287 -13.99 -20.93 8.53
C LEU A 287 -12.49 -20.56 8.48
N ASP A 288 -11.82 -20.74 7.35
CA ASP A 288 -10.43 -20.31 7.19
C ASP A 288 -10.25 -18.81 7.39
N LYS A 289 -11.11 -17.98 6.78
CA LYS A 289 -11.06 -16.52 6.98
C LYS A 289 -11.28 -16.13 8.45
N ILE A 290 -12.22 -16.78 9.14
CA ILE A 290 -12.46 -16.54 10.56
C ILE A 290 -11.22 -16.94 11.40
N MET A 291 -10.56 -18.04 11.04
CA MET A 291 -9.34 -18.48 11.72
C MET A 291 -8.18 -17.48 11.53
N ILE A 292 -8.13 -16.78 10.40
CA ILE A 292 -7.18 -15.66 10.22
C ILE A 292 -7.42 -14.57 11.28
N LEU A 293 -8.68 -14.17 11.50
CA LEU A 293 -9.01 -13.19 12.54
C LEU A 293 -8.74 -13.71 13.95
N PHE A 294 -9.05 -14.98 14.21
CA PHE A 294 -8.82 -15.62 15.52
C PHE A 294 -7.36 -15.52 15.96
N ARG A 295 -6.40 -15.58 15.02
CA ARG A 295 -4.97 -15.43 15.32
C ARG A 295 -4.61 -14.06 15.93
N PHE A 296 -5.37 -13.02 15.65
CA PHE A 296 -5.12 -11.67 16.18
C PHE A 296 -5.70 -11.43 17.57
N ILE A 297 -6.43 -12.39 18.16
CA ILE A 297 -7.13 -12.19 19.44
C ILE A 297 -6.27 -12.71 20.60
N HIS A 298 -6.19 -11.93 21.69
CA HIS A 298 -5.56 -12.36 22.93
C HIS A 298 -6.46 -13.27 23.81
N GLY A 299 -7.75 -12.95 23.93
CA GLY A 299 -8.73 -13.67 24.77
C GLY A 299 -9.18 -15.03 24.22
N LYS A 300 -8.25 -15.93 23.90
CA LYS A 300 -8.54 -17.26 23.33
C LYS A 300 -9.29 -18.18 24.31
N ASP A 301 -9.07 -18.01 25.60
CA ASP A 301 -9.80 -18.67 26.69
C ASP A 301 -11.29 -18.27 26.72
N VAL A 302 -11.58 -16.99 26.49
CA VAL A 302 -12.95 -16.48 26.33
C VAL A 302 -13.60 -17.11 25.12
N PHE A 303 -12.92 -17.13 23.97
CA PHE A 303 -13.40 -17.84 22.78
C PHE A 303 -13.71 -19.31 23.09
N GLU A 304 -12.79 -20.04 23.74
CA GLU A 304 -12.98 -21.46 24.12
C GLU A 304 -14.24 -21.65 24.96
N ALA A 305 -14.46 -20.80 25.97
CA ALA A 305 -15.61 -20.89 26.86
C ALA A 305 -16.94 -20.74 26.12
N PHE A 306 -17.05 -19.76 25.22
CA PHE A 306 -18.24 -19.55 24.40
C PHE A 306 -18.40 -20.67 23.36
N TYR A 307 -17.33 -21.03 22.65
CA TYR A 307 -17.33 -22.08 21.65
C TYR A 307 -17.77 -23.42 22.23
N LYS A 308 -17.21 -23.82 23.37
CA LYS A 308 -17.55 -25.07 24.08
C LYS A 308 -19.03 -25.10 24.49
N LYS A 309 -19.53 -24.00 25.05
CA LYS A 309 -20.93 -23.88 25.47
C LYS A 309 -21.88 -24.07 24.30
N ASP A 310 -21.58 -23.45 23.15
CA ASP A 310 -22.47 -23.50 21.99
C ASP A 310 -22.31 -24.81 21.19
N LEU A 311 -21.10 -25.40 21.14
CA LEU A 311 -20.88 -26.75 20.64
C LEU A 311 -21.71 -27.79 21.42
N ALA A 312 -21.74 -27.70 22.75
CA ALA A 312 -22.53 -28.62 23.58
C ALA A 312 -24.02 -28.59 23.19
N LYS A 313 -24.57 -27.39 22.95
CA LYS A 313 -25.96 -27.24 22.49
C LYS A 313 -26.15 -27.82 21.10
N ARG A 314 -25.22 -27.60 20.16
CA ARG A 314 -25.34 -28.14 18.79
C ARG A 314 -25.32 -29.67 18.78
N LEU A 315 -24.41 -30.28 19.55
CA LEU A 315 -24.29 -31.74 19.67
C LEU A 315 -25.51 -32.37 20.33
N LEU A 316 -26.01 -31.80 21.43
CA LEU A 316 -27.14 -32.37 22.18
C LEU A 316 -28.50 -32.18 21.49
N VAL A 317 -28.69 -31.06 20.79
CA VAL A 317 -29.97 -30.72 20.13
C VAL A 317 -29.99 -31.17 18.66
N GLY A 318 -28.88 -31.71 18.13
CA GLY A 318 -28.79 -32.21 16.75
C GLY A 318 -28.95 -31.12 15.70
N LYS A 319 -28.41 -29.92 15.97
CA LYS A 319 -28.56 -28.72 15.11
C LYS A 319 -27.30 -28.33 14.34
N SER A 320 -26.29 -29.21 14.24
CA SER A 320 -25.09 -28.97 13.43
C SER A 320 -25.39 -29.11 11.94
N ALA A 321 -24.75 -28.28 11.11
CA ALA A 321 -24.88 -28.31 9.66
C ALA A 321 -24.23 -29.56 9.05
N SER A 322 -23.01 -29.88 9.49
CA SER A 322 -22.24 -31.03 9.03
C SER A 322 -21.32 -31.52 10.14
N VAL A 323 -21.18 -32.84 10.27
CA VAL A 323 -20.23 -33.45 11.22
C VAL A 323 -18.79 -33.21 10.76
N ASP A 324 -18.56 -33.24 9.45
CA ASP A 324 -17.24 -33.04 8.86
C ASP A 324 -16.75 -31.60 9.05
N ALA A 325 -17.66 -30.62 8.90
CA ALA A 325 -17.34 -29.21 9.16
C ALA A 325 -16.95 -28.98 10.64
N GLU A 326 -17.61 -29.64 11.59
CA GLU A 326 -17.26 -29.53 13.01
C GLU A 326 -15.89 -30.16 13.32
N LYS A 327 -15.59 -31.33 12.72
CA LYS A 327 -14.27 -31.97 12.82
C LYS A 327 -13.18 -31.10 12.18
N SER A 328 -13.45 -30.50 11.02
CA SER A 328 -12.55 -29.55 10.34
C SER A 328 -12.23 -28.37 11.26
N MET A 329 -13.25 -27.72 11.84
CA MET A 329 -13.06 -26.59 12.75
C MET A 329 -12.20 -26.95 13.97
N LEU A 330 -12.40 -28.13 14.57
CA LEU A 330 -11.55 -28.60 15.67
C LEU A 330 -10.09 -28.81 15.23
N SER A 331 -9.87 -29.35 14.03
CA SER A 331 -8.53 -29.52 13.47
C SER A 331 -7.83 -28.17 13.33
N LYS A 332 -8.52 -27.14 12.81
CA LYS A 332 -7.99 -25.78 12.68
C LYS A 332 -7.65 -25.16 14.05
N LEU A 333 -8.53 -25.29 15.04
CA LEU A 333 -8.26 -24.81 16.41
C LEU A 333 -7.07 -25.53 17.05
N LYS A 334 -6.91 -26.84 16.81
CA LYS A 334 -5.78 -27.63 17.29
C LYS A 334 -4.47 -27.20 16.66
N HIS A 335 -4.47 -26.86 15.37
CA HIS A 335 -3.30 -26.33 14.69
C HIS A 335 -2.84 -24.99 15.29
N GLU A 336 -3.78 -24.09 15.56
CA GLU A 336 -3.49 -22.73 16.03
C GLU A 336 -3.17 -22.62 17.53
N CYS A 337 -3.78 -23.46 18.37
CA CYS A 337 -3.64 -23.38 19.84
C CYS A 337 -3.00 -24.60 20.49
N GLY A 338 -2.76 -25.67 19.72
CA GLY A 338 -2.25 -26.93 20.22
C GLY A 338 -3.32 -27.84 20.84
N ALA A 339 -2.93 -29.08 21.11
CA ALA A 339 -3.84 -30.14 21.56
C ALA A 339 -4.47 -29.92 22.95
N ALA A 340 -3.79 -29.19 23.83
CA ALA A 340 -4.32 -28.91 25.17
C ALA A 340 -5.59 -28.05 25.12
N PHE A 341 -5.65 -27.11 24.16
CA PHE A 341 -6.79 -26.23 23.95
C PHE A 341 -8.03 -27.01 23.47
N THR A 342 -7.85 -27.95 22.53
CA THR A 342 -8.97 -28.71 21.95
C THR A 342 -9.32 -29.98 22.72
N SER A 343 -8.50 -30.45 23.67
CA SER A 343 -8.69 -31.71 24.40
C SER A 343 -10.11 -31.89 24.96
N LYS A 344 -10.67 -30.85 25.60
CA LYS A 344 -12.04 -30.89 26.14
C LYS A 344 -13.10 -30.98 25.05
N LEU A 345 -12.89 -30.29 23.93
CA LEU A 345 -13.82 -30.30 22.80
C LEU A 345 -13.79 -31.66 22.07
N GLU A 346 -12.59 -32.23 21.88
CA GLU A 346 -12.43 -33.58 21.34
C GLU A 346 -13.10 -34.64 22.24
N GLY A 347 -13.01 -34.47 23.56
CA GLY A 347 -13.72 -35.31 24.54
C GLY A 347 -15.23 -35.31 24.32
N MET A 348 -15.84 -34.15 24.08
CA MET A 348 -17.28 -34.04 23.80
C MET A 348 -17.71 -34.85 22.57
N PHE A 349 -16.87 -34.94 21.52
CA PHE A 349 -17.15 -35.78 20.36
C PHE A 349 -17.06 -37.27 20.67
N LYS A 350 -16.04 -37.68 21.43
CA LYS A 350 -15.89 -39.08 21.86
C LYS A 350 -17.08 -39.53 22.71
N ASP A 351 -17.57 -38.66 23.60
CA ASP A 351 -18.76 -38.96 24.42
C ASP A 351 -20.02 -39.15 23.57
N MET A 352 -20.17 -38.35 22.50
CA MET A 352 -21.29 -38.50 21.54
C MET A 352 -21.20 -39.80 20.73
N GLU A 353 -20.00 -40.21 20.32
CA GLU A 353 -19.79 -41.49 19.62
C GLU A 353 -20.05 -42.68 20.56
N LEU A 354 -19.46 -42.67 21.76
CA LEU A 354 -19.67 -43.71 22.77
C LEU A 354 -21.15 -43.85 23.16
N SER A 355 -21.88 -42.73 23.29
CA SER A 355 -23.31 -42.74 23.60
C SER A 355 -24.14 -43.43 22.50
N LYS A 356 -23.76 -43.29 21.22
CA LYS A 356 -24.41 -43.99 20.11
C LYS A 356 -24.18 -45.49 20.19
N ASP A 357 -22.93 -45.91 20.45
CA ASP A 357 -22.58 -47.33 20.58
C ASP A 357 -23.30 -48.00 21.75
N ILE A 358 -23.33 -47.35 22.92
CA ILE A 358 -24.08 -47.82 24.09
C ILE A 358 -25.58 -47.94 23.76
N MET A 359 -26.15 -46.97 23.03
CA MET A 359 -27.55 -47.01 22.64
C MET A 359 -27.87 -48.16 21.68
N VAL A 360 -26.95 -48.53 20.79
CA VAL A 360 -27.08 -49.70 19.92
C VAL A 360 -27.15 -50.98 20.75
N HIS A 361 -26.20 -51.17 21.68
CA HIS A 361 -26.20 -52.33 22.57
C HIS A 361 -27.45 -52.39 23.45
N PHE A 362 -27.90 -51.25 23.96
CA PHE A 362 -29.13 -51.17 24.76
C PHE A 362 -30.37 -51.59 23.94
N LYS A 363 -30.51 -51.12 22.70
CA LYS A 363 -31.61 -51.51 21.80
C LYS A 363 -31.59 -53.01 21.46
N GLN A 364 -30.41 -53.58 21.25
CA GLN A 364 -30.24 -55.02 21.01
C GLN A 364 -30.64 -55.85 22.24
N ALA A 365 -30.22 -55.44 23.43
CA ALA A 365 -30.51 -56.14 24.68
C ALA A 365 -31.98 -56.01 25.12
N SER A 366 -32.63 -54.88 24.84
CA SER A 366 -34.02 -54.62 25.24
C SER A 366 -35.07 -55.30 24.36
N GLY A 367 -34.65 -56.06 23.33
CA GLY A 367 -35.57 -56.85 22.50
C GLY A 367 -36.60 -56.03 21.74
N VAL A 368 -36.37 -54.72 21.55
CA VAL A 368 -37.21 -53.88 20.70
C VAL A 368 -36.93 -54.26 19.25
N LEU A 369 -37.61 -55.33 18.82
CA LEU A 369 -37.92 -55.60 17.42
C LEU A 369 -38.47 -54.30 16.83
N VAL A 370 -37.68 -53.64 16.00
CA VAL A 370 -38.19 -52.69 15.03
C VAL A 370 -39.12 -53.51 14.13
N LYS A 371 -40.43 -53.38 14.37
CA LYS A 371 -41.44 -53.75 13.38
C LYS A 371 -41.57 -52.63 12.37
#